data_AF-A0A1I7LL55-F1
#
_entry.id   AF-A0A1I7LL55-F1
#
_cell.length_a   1.000
_cell.length_b   1.000
_cell.length_c   1.000
_cell.angle_alpha   90.00
_cell.angle_beta   90.00
_cell.angle_gamma   90.00
#
_symmetry.space_group_name_H-M   'P 1'
#
loop_
_entity.id
_entity.type
_entity.pdbx_description
1 polymer ?
#
loop_
_entity_poly.entity_id
_entity_poly.type
_entity_poly.pdbx_seq_one_letter_code
_entity_poly.pdbx_strand_id
1 'polypeptide(L)'
;MPGEAEVIHVAWGASRADTIRDALRSQGDEARVIALSGDLNFGPINPPDPDVRHAWLRAVLRPDPYADQREAEEPWMEATS
;
A
#
# COMPACT_ATOMS: atom_id res chain seq x y z
N MET A 1 19.31 26.38 0.89
CA MET A 1 19.06 25.22 0.00
C MET A 1 17.56 25.08 -0.11
N PRO A 2 16.96 24.91 -1.30
CA PRO A 2 15.56 24.46 -1.35
C PRO A 2 15.49 23.21 -0.45
N GLY A 3 14.58 23.25 0.53
CA GLY A 3 14.58 22.31 1.66
C GLY A 3 14.68 20.88 1.16
N GLU A 4 15.58 20.11 1.77
CA GLU A 4 15.70 18.67 1.48
C GLU A 4 14.31 18.05 1.53
N ALA A 5 13.91 17.40 0.44
CA ALA A 5 12.66 16.67 0.40
C ALA A 5 12.77 15.51 1.39
N GLU A 6 11.87 15.46 2.36
CA GLU A 6 11.77 14.34 3.29
C GLU A 6 11.44 13.06 2.49
N VAL A 7 12.30 12.04 2.63
CA VAL A 7 12.04 10.72 2.05
C VAL A 7 11.21 9.91 3.04
N ILE A 8 10.00 9.55 2.62
CA ILE A 8 9.09 8.71 3.42
C ILE A 8 8.89 7.39 2.68
N HIS A 9 9.20 6.28 3.36
CA HIS A 9 8.91 4.94 2.87
C HIS A 9 7.51 4.52 3.29
N VAL A 10 6.68 4.14 2.33
CA VAL A 10 5.33 3.66 2.59
C VAL A 10 5.27 2.16 2.31
N ALA A 11 4.84 1.38 3.29
CA ALA A 11 4.72 -0.07 3.19
C ALA A 11 3.35 -0.56 3.62
N TRP A 12 2.83 -1.55 2.91
CA TRP A 12 1.53 -2.16 3.19
C TRP A 12 1.71 -3.43 4.02
N GLY A 13 1.25 -3.36 5.27
CA GLY A 13 1.40 -4.38 6.30
C GLY A 13 2.56 -4.11 7.28
N ALA A 14 2.28 -4.25 8.57
CA ALA A 14 3.21 -3.94 9.66
C ALA A 14 4.54 -4.70 9.56
N SER A 15 4.49 -6.01 9.30
CA SER A 15 5.71 -6.84 9.20
C SER A 15 6.66 -6.39 8.08
N ARG A 16 6.13 -5.91 6.95
CA ARG A 16 6.96 -5.37 5.86
C ARG A 16 7.58 -4.03 6.24
N ALA A 17 6.81 -3.17 6.88
CA ALA A 17 7.31 -1.90 7.41
C ALA A 17 8.45 -2.12 8.42
N ASP A 18 8.31 -3.10 9.32
CA ASP A 18 9.36 -3.46 10.29
C ASP A 18 10.63 -3.97 9.61
N THR A 19 10.48 -4.82 8.58
CA THR A 19 11.62 -5.28 7.78
C THR A 19 12.39 -4.12 7.15
N ILE A 20 11.67 -3.12 6.62
CA ILE A 20 12.29 -1.92 6.03
C ILE A 20 12.98 -1.07 7.11
N ARG A 21 12.34 -0.87 8.27
CA ARG A 21 12.92 -0.12 9.40
C ARG A 21 14.24 -0.75 9.86
N ASP A 22 14.27 -2.07 9.98
CA ASP A 22 15.48 -2.79 10.41
C ASP A 22 16.59 -2.70 9.36
N ALA A 23 16.24 -2.76 8.07
CA ALA A 23 17.20 -2.57 6.97
C ALA A 23 17.79 -1.15 6.97
N LEU A 24 16.96 -0.11 7.06
CA LEU A 24 17.41 1.29 7.14
C LEU A 24 18.31 1.52 8.36
N ARG A 25 17.89 1.02 9.54
CA ARG A 25 18.70 1.11 10.77
C ARG A 25 20.06 0.44 10.60
N SER A 26 20.12 -0.72 9.92
CA SER A 26 21.39 -1.40 9.65
C SER A 26 22.36 -0.62 8.76
N GLN A 27 21.85 0.35 7.99
CA GLN A 27 22.61 1.26 7.12
C GLN A 27 22.89 2.62 7.78
N GLY A 28 22.38 2.85 9.00
CA GLY A 28 22.47 4.15 9.67
C GLY A 28 21.52 5.20 9.10
N ASP A 29 20.46 4.78 8.41
CA ASP A 29 19.41 5.65 7.88
C ASP A 29 18.21 5.66 8.85
N GLU A 30 17.74 6.86 9.18
CA GLU A 30 16.59 7.11 10.06
C GLU A 30 15.35 7.60 9.29
N ALA A 31 15.31 7.42 7.96
CA ALA A 31 14.17 7.76 7.14
C ALA A 31 12.85 7.19 7.67
N ARG A 32 11.77 7.97 7.56
CA ARG A 32 10.47 7.64 8.14
C ARG A 32 9.81 6.51 7.36
N VAL A 33 9.25 5.54 8.09
CA VAL A 33 8.50 4.41 7.49
C VAL A 33 7.05 4.39 8.01
N ILE A 34 6.09 4.60 7.11
CA ILE A 34 4.65 4.54 7.38
C ILE A 34 4.13 3.15 6.99
N ALA A 35 3.41 2.52 7.92
CA ALA A 35 2.77 1.23 7.71
C ALA A 35 1.27 1.44 7.43
N LEU A 36 0.82 1.08 6.23
CA LEU A 36 -0.59 1.11 5.86
C LEU A 36 -1.27 -0.21 6.26
N SER A 37 -2.45 -0.08 6.87
CA SER A 37 -3.39 -1.16 7.21
C SER A 37 -4.05 -1.69 5.93
N GLY A 38 -3.30 -2.47 5.17
CA GLY A 38 -3.84 -3.18 4.02
C GLY A 38 -2.83 -4.12 3.40
N ASP A 39 -3.32 -5.06 2.61
CA ASP A 39 -2.50 -5.70 1.59
C ASP A 39 -2.70 -4.95 0.27
N LEU A 40 -1.63 -4.65 -0.47
CA LEU A 40 -1.75 -4.29 -1.89
C LEU A 40 -2.05 -5.53 -2.73
N ASN A 41 -2.79 -6.51 -2.20
CA ASN A 41 -3.18 -7.67 -2.98
C ASN A 41 -4.32 -7.25 -3.92
N PHE A 42 -4.03 -6.34 -4.85
CA PHE A 42 -4.83 -6.10 -6.04
C PHE A 42 -4.59 -7.23 -7.03
N GLY A 43 -5.05 -8.41 -6.60
CA GLY A 43 -5.21 -9.56 -7.47
C GLY A 43 -3.95 -10.07 -8.11
N PRO A 44 -4.10 -10.95 -9.10
CA PRO A 44 -2.98 -11.28 -9.94
C PRO A 44 -2.68 -10.03 -10.79
N ILE A 45 -1.63 -9.30 -10.41
CA ILE A 45 -1.17 -8.07 -11.09
C ILE A 45 -0.82 -8.35 -12.56
N ASN A 46 -0.52 -9.61 -12.90
CA ASN A 46 -0.33 -10.04 -14.29
C ASN A 46 -0.37 -11.58 -14.45
N PRO A 47 -1.53 -12.26 -14.39
CA PRO A 47 -1.56 -13.69 -14.62
C PRO A 47 -1.28 -14.00 -16.10
N PRO A 48 -0.62 -15.12 -16.43
CA PRO A 48 -0.41 -15.54 -17.83
C PRO A 48 -1.73 -15.72 -18.59
N ASP A 49 -2.78 -16.10 -17.87
CA ASP A 49 -4.13 -16.26 -18.38
C ASP A 49 -4.96 -14.97 -18.11
N PRO A 50 -5.40 -14.24 -19.15
CA PRO A 50 -6.24 -13.06 -18.98
C PRO A 50 -7.60 -13.36 -18.34
N ASP A 51 -8.12 -14.59 -18.42
CA ASP A 51 -9.42 -14.94 -17.82
C ASP A 51 -9.35 -15.00 -16.29
N VAL A 52 -8.18 -15.38 -15.74
CA VAL A 52 -7.92 -15.35 -14.29
C VAL A 52 -7.99 -13.93 -13.75
N ARG A 53 -7.51 -12.94 -14.51
CA ARG A 53 -7.64 -11.52 -14.14
C ARG A 53 -9.11 -11.10 -14.12
N HIS A 54 -9.87 -11.43 -15.16
CA HIS A 54 -11.29 -11.08 -15.23
C HIS A 54 -12.13 -11.76 -14.15
N ALA A 55 -11.83 -13.02 -13.82
CA ALA A 55 -12.50 -13.74 -12.74
C ALA A 55 -12.20 -13.11 -11.38
N TRP A 56 -10.94 -12.77 -11.11
CA TRP A 56 -10.54 -12.09 -9.88
C TRP A 56 -11.20 -10.71 -9.75
N LEU A 57 -11.20 -9.90 -10.81
CA LEU A 57 -11.84 -8.58 -10.82
C LEU A 57 -13.32 -8.67 -10.44
N ARG A 58 -14.07 -9.60 -11.03
CA ARG A 58 -15.50 -9.80 -10.69
C ARG A 58 -15.72 -10.27 -9.26
N ALA A 59 -14.84 -11.15 -8.76
CA ALA A 59 -14.99 -11.78 -7.45
C ALA A 59 -14.61 -10.84 -6.29
N VAL A 60 -13.55 -10.05 -6.48
CA VAL A 60 -12.92 -9.23 -5.43
C VAL A 60 -13.31 -7.77 -5.53
N LEU A 61 -13.25 -7.16 -6.72
CA LEU A 61 -13.63 -5.76 -6.91
C LEU A 61 -15.13 -5.56 -7.11
N ARG A 62 -15.95 -6.60 -6.88
CA ARG A 62 -17.42 -6.67 -7.07
C ARG A 62 -17.99 -5.31 -7.46
N PRO A 63 -18.28 -5.04 -8.74
CA PRO A 63 -18.80 -3.76 -9.18
C PRO A 63 -20.24 -3.64 -8.71
N ASP A 64 -20.43 -3.52 -7.40
CA ASP A 64 -21.64 -2.96 -6.84
C ASP A 64 -21.49 -1.45 -7.01
N PRO A 65 -22.33 -0.82 -7.84
CA PRO A 65 -22.29 0.62 -8.09
C PRO A 65 -22.51 1.47 -6.83
N TYR A 66 -22.76 0.83 -5.67
CA TYR A 66 -22.98 1.46 -4.38
C TYR A 66 -21.99 1.03 -3.28
N ALA A 67 -21.04 0.12 -3.52
CA ALA A 67 -20.31 -0.55 -2.42
C ALA A 67 -19.03 0.12 -1.90
N ASP A 68 -18.49 1.17 -2.53
CA ASP A 68 -17.37 1.89 -1.90
C ASP A 68 -17.42 3.38 -2.24
N GLN A 69 -18.09 4.14 -1.36
CA GLN A 69 -18.03 5.59 -1.31
C GLN A 69 -17.04 6.09 -0.25
N ARG A 70 -16.05 5.28 0.16
CA ARG A 70 -14.98 5.83 0.98
C ARG A 70 -14.25 6.87 0.15
N GLU A 71 -14.16 8.08 0.68
CA GLU A 71 -13.39 9.14 0.04
C GLU A 71 -11.95 8.64 -0.12
N ALA A 72 -11.35 8.85 -1.29
CA ALA A 72 -10.03 8.30 -1.64
C ALA A 72 -8.92 8.67 -0.63
N GLU A 73 -9.17 9.67 0.22
CA GLU A 73 -8.26 10.20 1.24
C GLU A 73 -8.35 9.49 2.62
N GLU A 74 -9.43 8.75 2.90
CA GLU A 74 -9.66 8.14 4.22
C GLU A 74 -8.51 7.21 4.67
N PRO A 75 -7.94 6.33 3.82
CA PRO A 75 -6.80 5.50 4.19
C PRO A 75 -5.52 6.30 4.49
N TRP A 76 -5.36 7.48 3.87
CA TRP A 76 -4.20 8.34 4.09
C TRP A 76 -4.31 9.10 5.41
N MET A 77 -5.51 9.51 5.81
CA MET A 77 -5.75 10.15 7.11
C MET A 77 -5.49 9.19 8.28
N GLU A 78 -5.97 7.94 8.21
CA GLU A 78 -5.71 6.95 9.25
C GLU A 78 -4.21 6.64 9.41
N ALA A 79 -3.48 6.61 8.30
CA ALA A 79 -2.07 6.27 8.27
C ALA A 79 -1.13 7.40 8.74
N THR A 80 -1.61 8.64 8.74
CA THR A 80 -0.82 9.83 9.06
C THR A 80 -1.23 10.51 10.38
N SER A 81 -2.35 10.10 10.98
CA SER A 81 -2.73 10.42 12.37
C SER A 81 -1.81 9.76 13.40
#